data_AF-A0ABD1J9K4-F1
#
_entry.id   AF-A0ABD1J9K4-F1
#
_cell.length_a   1.000
_cell.length_b   1.000
_cell.length_c   1.000
_cell.angle_alpha   90.00
_cell.angle_beta   90.00
_cell.angle_gamma   90.00
#
_symmetry.space_group_name_H-M   'P 1'
#
loop_
_entity.id
_entity.type
_entity.pdbx_description
1 polymer ?
#
loop_
_entity_poly.entity_id
_entity_poly.type
_entity_poly.pdbx_seq_one_letter_code
_entity_poly.pdbx_strand_id
1 'polypeptide(L)'
;MWGHNQNELKNGSISVPLPSTVTEWEDDVKKWPRITYSSIFSYFIESVSCDGKAMMNLKSSEAYQYLHSEKVGRVWLKEVTEDLVYLKADVEPSQSLHKMYHKAWVLTTKAGVIQTAGCSCIAGQGRSCSHAAAILWKIENAVRQGVTGTACTDVQRTWNSGAKKNVRLLKARDINFRRHRAQDTYPRTSGQDQDNSRPPPQMFRNHEDFKRHIDSSLMAPLYHLQMNSLIQLAYRADIENSIGPSQDSESTLEKHTDHSPRLTCRKCLAFYQSYIALSPSQMSALEIETKTQSSSQVWHDARRLRVTASTAKRVPKRHTTDPKNSSMSTCTPLSPETQPHNMALKMRVGSSHSLRTEGRR
;
A
#
# COMPACT_ATOMS: atom_id res chain seq x y z
N MET A 1 10.83 20.19 11.00
CA MET A 1 11.86 20.60 11.98
C MET A 1 12.20 19.40 12.85
N TRP A 2 13.47 19.24 13.24
CA TRP A 2 13.91 18.21 14.18
C TRP A 2 13.80 18.78 15.60
N GLY A 3 12.60 18.82 16.16
CA GLY A 3 12.37 19.31 17.52
C GLY A 3 12.22 18.15 18.51
N HIS A 4 12.76 18.32 19.71
CA HIS A 4 12.44 17.52 20.90
C HIS A 4 12.33 18.45 22.11
N ASN A 5 11.54 18.05 23.11
CA ASN A 5 11.39 18.80 24.35
C ASN A 5 12.57 18.45 25.27
N GLN A 6 13.50 19.39 25.47
CA GLN A 6 14.75 19.21 26.24
C GLN A 6 14.56 18.63 27.65
N ASN A 7 13.34 18.67 28.19
CA ASN A 7 13.03 18.32 29.57
C ASN A 7 12.51 16.89 29.78
N GLU A 8 12.42 16.06 28.73
CA GLU A 8 11.79 14.73 28.83
C GLU A 8 12.70 13.62 28.27
N LEU A 9 13.87 13.48 28.89
CA LEU A 9 14.70 12.29 28.77
C LEU A 9 14.28 11.28 29.85
N LYS A 10 14.50 9.99 29.57
CA LYS A 10 14.13 8.89 30.49
C LYS A 10 14.82 9.02 31.86
N ASN A 11 15.99 9.68 31.90
CA ASN A 11 16.75 10.01 33.12
C ASN A 11 16.99 11.52 33.27
N GLY A 12 16.01 12.27 33.78
CA GLY A 12 16.21 13.64 34.29
C GLY A 12 16.70 14.69 33.27
N SER A 13 16.85 15.92 33.76
CA SER A 13 17.19 17.13 32.99
C SER A 13 18.65 17.13 32.49
N ILE A 14 19.01 16.21 31.59
CA ILE A 14 20.29 16.28 30.89
C ILE A 14 20.13 17.28 29.74
N SER A 15 20.88 18.39 29.78
CA SER A 15 20.90 19.36 28.70
C SER A 15 21.59 18.75 27.49
N VAL A 16 20.81 18.29 26.51
CA VAL A 16 21.32 17.71 25.26
C VAL A 16 21.03 18.69 24.12
N PRO A 17 22.01 19.01 23.25
CA PRO A 17 21.79 19.86 22.09
C PRO A 17 20.72 19.27 21.17
N LEU A 18 19.97 20.15 20.52
CA LEU A 18 18.95 19.74 19.55
C LEU A 18 19.61 18.98 18.40
N PRO A 19 18.99 17.91 17.89
CA PRO A 19 19.54 17.16 16.76
C PRO A 19 19.84 18.02 15.51
N SER A 20 19.13 19.14 15.34
CA SER A 20 19.35 20.10 14.25
C SER A 20 20.57 20.99 14.41
N THR A 21 21.07 21.20 15.63
CA THR A 21 22.23 22.07 15.91
C THR A 21 23.54 21.28 15.93
N VAL A 22 23.46 19.95 15.92
CA VAL A 22 24.61 19.05 15.94
C VAL A 22 25.26 18.95 14.56
N THR A 23 26.55 19.28 14.48
CA THR A 23 27.40 19.18 13.29
C THR A 23 28.42 18.04 13.40
N GLU A 24 29.13 17.74 12.30
CA GLU A 24 30.21 16.73 12.23
C GLU A 24 29.74 15.30 12.55
N TRP A 25 28.89 14.77 11.68
CA TRP A 25 28.38 13.42 11.82
C TRP A 25 29.36 12.38 11.27
N GLU A 26 29.51 11.28 11.98
CA GLU A 26 30.39 10.19 11.61
C GLU A 26 29.62 9.02 10.98
N ASP A 27 30.26 8.37 10.03
CA ASP A 27 29.79 7.14 9.39
C ASP A 27 30.71 6.00 9.84
N ASP A 28 30.54 5.57 11.10
CA ASP A 28 31.34 4.50 11.69
C ASP A 28 30.47 3.49 12.45
N VAL A 29 30.11 2.40 11.76
CA VAL A 29 29.41 1.23 12.34
C VAL A 29 30.12 0.66 13.58
N LYS A 30 31.44 0.82 13.74
CA LYS A 30 32.17 0.28 14.89
C LYS A 30 31.81 0.99 16.19
N LYS A 31 31.52 2.30 16.09
CA LYS A 31 31.14 3.14 17.23
C LYS A 31 29.67 3.01 17.58
N TRP A 32 28.91 2.18 16.86
CA TRP A 32 27.50 2.04 17.17
C TRP A 32 27.31 1.38 18.54
N PRO A 33 26.39 1.92 19.36
CA PRO A 33 26.15 1.43 20.71
C PRO A 33 25.55 0.03 20.68
N ARG A 34 25.78 -0.73 21.75
CA ARG A 34 25.30 -2.11 21.88
C ARG A 34 23.81 -2.16 22.20
N ILE A 35 22.97 -1.87 21.21
CA ILE A 35 21.51 -1.91 21.33
C ILE A 35 21.04 -3.37 21.20
N THR A 36 20.26 -3.83 22.17
CA THR A 36 19.69 -5.19 22.17
C THR A 36 18.18 -5.15 21.91
N TYR A 37 17.60 -6.30 21.55
CA TYR A 37 16.15 -6.47 21.47
C TYR A 37 15.44 -5.97 22.74
N SER A 38 15.97 -6.34 23.92
CA SER A 38 15.38 -5.94 25.21
C SER A 38 15.38 -4.42 25.37
N SER A 39 16.47 -3.75 25.00
CA SER A 39 16.55 -2.28 25.03
C SER A 39 15.46 -1.64 24.17
N ILE A 40 15.27 -2.15 22.95
CA ILE A 40 14.27 -1.67 22.00
C ILE A 40 12.86 -1.89 22.55
N PHE A 41 12.58 -3.09 23.05
CA PHE A 41 11.28 -3.46 23.59
C PHE A 41 10.92 -2.62 24.82
N SER A 42 11.82 -2.55 25.82
CA SER A 42 11.62 -1.72 27.01
C SER A 42 11.46 -0.24 26.66
N TYR A 43 12.07 0.25 25.57
CA TYR A 43 11.81 1.62 25.13
C TYR A 43 10.38 1.79 24.61
N PHE A 44 9.95 1.03 23.60
CA PHE A 44 8.66 1.26 22.94
C PHE A 44 7.45 0.80 23.75
N ILE A 45 7.63 -0.07 24.74
CA ILE A 45 6.56 -0.57 25.59
C ILE A 45 6.48 0.21 26.89
N GLU A 46 7.59 0.34 27.62
CA GLU A 46 7.59 0.82 29.00
C GLU A 46 7.85 2.33 29.12
N SER A 47 8.44 2.97 28.10
CA SER A 47 8.74 4.41 28.22
C SER A 47 7.46 5.25 28.24
N VAL A 48 7.54 6.36 28.96
CA VAL A 48 6.43 7.30 29.09
C VAL A 48 6.24 8.08 27.78
N SER A 49 5.02 8.06 27.27
CA SER A 49 4.56 8.83 26.12
C SER A 49 4.22 10.27 26.54
N CYS A 50 3.89 11.12 25.57
CA CYS A 50 3.55 12.53 25.82
C CYS A 50 2.30 12.74 26.71
N ASP A 51 1.48 11.71 26.89
CA ASP A 51 0.30 11.67 27.74
C ASP A 51 0.60 11.16 29.17
N GLY A 52 1.86 10.93 29.53
CA GLY A 52 2.26 10.46 30.85
C GLY A 52 2.02 8.96 31.09
N LYS A 53 1.51 8.23 30.09
CA LYS A 53 1.27 6.78 30.14
C LYS A 53 2.36 6.01 29.41
N ALA A 54 2.48 4.71 29.69
CA ALA A 54 3.38 3.83 28.94
C ALA A 54 3.02 3.85 27.44
N MET A 55 4.02 3.95 26.57
CA MET A 55 3.84 4.03 25.12
C MET A 55 3.09 2.82 24.55
N MET A 56 3.31 1.61 25.08
CA MET A 56 2.67 0.35 24.66
C MET A 56 2.67 0.15 23.14
N ASN A 57 3.70 0.64 22.44
CA ASN A 57 3.73 0.66 20.97
C ASN A 57 4.32 -0.64 20.42
N LEU A 58 3.52 -1.70 20.44
CA LEU A 58 3.90 -2.99 19.88
C LEU A 58 4.14 -2.92 18.36
N LYS A 59 3.49 -2.01 17.62
CA LYS A 59 3.68 -1.88 16.17
C LYS A 59 5.12 -1.49 15.81
N SER A 60 5.76 -0.67 16.64
CA SER A 60 7.16 -0.30 16.43
C SER A 60 8.14 -1.43 16.75
N SER A 61 7.72 -2.44 17.52
CA SER A 61 8.48 -3.69 17.66
C SER A 61 8.55 -4.50 16.35
N GLU A 62 7.64 -4.25 15.40
CA GLU A 62 7.63 -4.88 14.08
C GLU A 62 8.40 -4.08 13.00
N ALA A 63 9.04 -2.97 13.38
CA ALA A 63 9.71 -2.08 12.44
C ALA A 63 10.99 -2.69 11.81
N TYR A 64 11.44 -3.86 12.23
CA TYR A 64 12.48 -4.63 11.53
C TYR A 64 12.11 -4.90 10.06
N GLN A 65 10.83 -4.88 9.69
CA GLN A 65 10.38 -4.98 8.29
C GLN A 65 10.95 -3.87 7.40
N TYR A 66 11.20 -2.67 7.94
CA TYR A 66 11.84 -1.58 7.20
C TYR A 66 13.30 -1.90 6.89
N LEU A 67 13.98 -2.60 7.80
CA LEU A 67 15.33 -3.09 7.56
C LEU A 67 15.29 -4.09 6.39
N HIS A 68 14.45 -5.14 6.48
CA HIS A 68 14.31 -6.14 5.41
C HIS A 68 13.86 -5.61 4.06
N SER A 69 13.06 -4.56 4.05
CA SER A 69 12.65 -3.87 2.82
C SER A 69 13.70 -2.89 2.31
N GLU A 70 14.87 -2.85 2.95
CA GLU A 70 16.00 -1.96 2.65
C GLU A 70 15.66 -0.45 2.75
N LYS A 71 14.61 -0.09 3.49
CA LYS A 71 14.05 1.27 3.58
C LYS A 71 14.80 2.20 4.54
N VAL A 72 15.78 1.66 5.26
CA VAL A 72 16.60 2.43 6.20
C VAL A 72 17.88 2.86 5.51
N GLY A 73 18.03 4.16 5.36
CA GLY A 73 19.20 4.79 4.80
C GLY A 73 20.47 4.57 5.62
N ARG A 74 21.50 5.34 5.28
CA ARG A 74 22.73 5.39 6.06
C ARG A 74 22.47 5.96 7.45
N VAL A 75 22.94 5.25 8.48
CA VAL A 75 22.87 5.68 9.88
C VAL A 75 24.15 6.44 10.21
N TRP A 76 23.98 7.69 10.61
CA TRP A 76 25.05 8.56 11.05
C TRP A 76 25.07 8.63 12.57
N LEU A 77 26.25 8.75 13.14
CA LEU A 77 26.50 8.79 14.57
C LEU A 77 27.13 10.13 14.98
N LYS A 78 26.80 10.63 16.16
CA LYS A 78 27.53 11.69 16.85
C LYS A 78 27.57 11.43 18.35
N GLU A 79 28.75 11.44 18.94
CA GLU A 79 28.92 11.48 20.39
C GLU A 79 28.65 12.89 20.92
N VAL A 80 27.78 12.99 21.92
CA VAL A 80 27.30 14.26 22.48
C VAL A 80 27.94 14.53 23.83
N THR A 81 28.03 13.48 24.64
CA THR A 81 28.74 13.46 25.93
C THR A 81 29.57 12.19 25.99
N GLU A 82 30.31 11.99 27.08
CA GLU A 82 31.08 10.76 27.29
C GLU A 82 30.22 9.49 27.20
N ASP A 83 28.93 9.57 27.57
CA ASP A 83 28.00 8.44 27.59
C ASP A 83 26.88 8.52 26.52
N LEU A 84 26.53 9.70 26.01
CA LEU A 84 25.39 9.86 25.09
C LEU A 84 25.80 9.93 23.61
N VAL A 85 25.04 9.22 22.79
CA VAL A 85 25.24 9.08 21.35
C VAL A 85 23.95 9.36 20.60
N TYR A 86 24.01 10.30 19.65
CA TYR A 86 22.98 10.50 18.64
C TYR A 86 23.19 9.57 17.46
N LEU A 87 22.07 9.06 16.95
CA LEU A 87 21.98 8.29 15.73
C LEU A 87 20.92 8.91 14.83
N LYS A 88 21.18 9.05 13.54
CA LYS A 88 20.18 9.56 12.59
C LYS A 88 20.23 8.84 11.25
N ALA A 89 19.09 8.73 10.59
CA ALA A 89 19.01 8.21 9.24
C ALA A 89 17.82 8.81 8.48
N ASP A 90 17.93 8.78 7.16
CA ASP A 90 16.80 8.97 6.26
C ASP A 90 16.08 7.63 6.07
N VAL A 91 14.76 7.60 6.31
CA VAL A 91 13.95 6.38 6.25
C VAL A 91 12.82 6.58 5.26
N GLU A 92 12.66 5.64 4.33
CA GLU A 92 11.60 5.70 3.32
C GLU A 92 10.23 5.37 3.94
N PRO A 93 9.13 6.06 3.55
CA PRO A 93 7.79 5.73 4.00
C PRO A 93 7.37 4.29 3.64
N SER A 94 6.45 3.69 4.43
CA SER A 94 5.96 2.33 4.17
C SER A 94 5.22 2.19 2.84
N GLN A 95 4.43 3.18 2.42
CA GLN A 95 3.44 3.04 1.33
C GLN A 95 3.67 3.97 0.13
N SER A 96 4.69 4.83 0.13
CA SER A 96 4.85 5.84 -0.92
C SER A 96 6.20 5.72 -1.63
N LEU A 97 6.13 5.54 -2.95
CA LEU A 97 7.29 5.51 -3.86
C LEU A 97 7.77 6.92 -4.28
N HIS A 98 6.99 7.96 -3.98
CA HIS A 98 7.21 9.32 -4.51
C HIS A 98 7.40 10.38 -3.41
N LYS A 99 7.39 10.00 -2.14
CA LYS A 99 7.47 10.94 -1.02
C LYS A 99 8.91 11.08 -0.51
N MET A 100 9.26 12.29 -0.10
CA MET A 100 10.54 12.58 0.55
C MET A 100 10.74 11.72 1.79
N TYR A 101 11.97 11.25 1.99
CA TYR A 101 12.39 10.48 3.15
C TYR A 101 12.04 11.16 4.48
N HIS A 102 11.69 10.34 5.46
CA HIS A 102 11.53 10.78 6.83
C HIS A 102 12.88 10.84 7.51
N LYS A 103 13.16 12.00 8.08
CA LYS A 103 14.36 12.31 8.83
C LYS A 103 14.16 11.84 10.25
N ALA A 104 14.73 10.69 10.61
CA ALA A 104 14.56 10.03 11.90
C ALA A 104 15.87 10.04 12.69
N TRP A 105 15.74 10.06 14.02
CA TRP A 105 16.87 10.07 14.93
C TRP A 105 16.54 9.45 16.27
N VAL A 106 17.58 9.02 16.97
CA VAL A 106 17.52 8.39 18.27
C VAL A 106 18.69 8.86 19.12
N LEU A 107 18.45 9.06 20.41
CA LEU A 107 19.45 9.30 21.43
C LEU A 107 19.54 8.07 22.34
N THR A 108 20.74 7.56 22.52
CA THR A 108 21.02 6.38 23.34
C THR A 108 22.29 6.59 24.15
N THR A 109 22.42 5.85 25.24
CA THR A 109 23.72 5.71 25.92
C THR A 109 24.63 4.76 25.14
N LYS A 110 25.95 4.82 25.38
CA LYS A 110 26.93 3.86 24.84
C LYS A 110 26.63 2.43 25.32
N ALA A 111 26.04 2.29 26.50
CA ALA A 111 25.53 1.04 27.04
C ALA A 111 24.30 0.48 26.30
N GLY A 112 23.70 1.23 25.37
CA GLY A 112 22.55 0.78 24.57
C GLY A 112 21.19 1.00 25.22
N VAL A 113 21.08 1.94 26.18
CA VAL A 113 19.82 2.37 26.76
C VAL A 113 19.27 3.55 25.97
N ILE A 114 18.08 3.36 25.39
CA ILE A 114 17.43 4.37 24.55
C ILE A 114 16.79 5.43 25.44
N GLN A 115 17.21 6.68 25.26
CA GLN A 115 16.73 7.82 26.04
C GLN A 115 15.51 8.47 25.38
N THR A 116 15.60 8.75 24.08
CA THR A 116 14.52 9.35 23.32
C THR A 116 14.71 9.12 21.82
N ALA A 117 13.64 9.29 21.05
CA ALA A 117 13.63 9.16 19.62
C ALA A 117 12.70 10.20 18.99
N GLY A 118 12.96 10.54 17.72
CA GLY A 118 12.15 11.49 17.00
C GLY A 118 12.22 11.30 15.49
N CYS A 119 11.25 11.88 14.79
CA CYS A 119 11.16 11.76 13.35
C CYS A 119 10.34 12.90 12.74
N SER A 120 10.62 13.26 11.50
CA SER A 120 9.81 14.22 10.74
C SER A 120 8.44 13.72 10.28
N CYS A 121 8.08 12.46 10.56
CA CYS A 121 6.77 11.91 10.25
C CYS A 121 5.71 12.40 11.25
N ILE A 122 4.42 12.28 10.88
CA ILE A 122 3.30 12.70 11.73
C ILE A 122 3.32 12.00 13.10
N ALA A 123 3.70 10.71 13.13
CA ALA A 123 3.84 9.95 14.37
C ALA A 123 5.12 10.26 15.16
N GLY A 124 6.01 11.11 14.64
CA GLY A 124 7.31 11.41 15.24
C GLY A 124 7.20 12.17 16.56
N GLN A 125 6.13 12.95 16.75
CA GLN A 125 5.88 13.68 17.99
C GLN A 125 5.67 12.73 19.19
N GLY A 126 5.12 11.55 18.94
CA GLY A 126 4.92 10.52 19.96
C GLY A 126 6.18 9.74 20.34
N ARG A 127 7.36 10.09 19.76
CA ARG A 127 8.68 9.47 20.00
C ARG A 127 8.77 7.96 19.74
N SER A 128 7.69 7.37 19.28
CA SER A 128 7.53 5.93 19.17
C SER A 128 7.33 5.48 17.72
N CYS A 129 7.59 6.31 16.73
CA CYS A 129 7.28 5.96 15.34
C CYS A 129 8.14 4.80 14.80
N SER A 130 7.60 4.07 13.83
CA SER A 130 8.28 2.94 13.20
C SER A 130 9.55 3.34 12.45
N HIS A 131 9.67 4.58 11.97
CA HIS A 131 10.91 5.05 11.32
C HIS A 131 12.09 5.15 12.30
N ALA A 132 11.86 5.64 13.52
CA ALA A 132 12.90 5.70 14.54
C ALA A 132 13.24 4.29 15.07
N ALA A 133 12.21 3.43 15.21
CA ALA A 133 12.40 2.02 15.51
C ALA A 133 13.25 1.30 14.46
N ALA A 134 13.07 1.62 13.17
CA ALA A 134 13.84 1.01 12.09
C ALA A 134 15.35 1.30 12.18
N ILE A 135 15.75 2.48 12.67
CA ILE A 135 17.17 2.80 12.97
C ILE A 135 17.71 1.86 14.05
N LEU A 136 16.94 1.68 15.13
CA LEU A 136 17.31 0.81 16.24
C LEU A 136 17.45 -0.65 15.80
N TRP A 137 16.52 -1.15 14.99
CA TRP A 137 16.58 -2.50 14.43
C TRP A 137 17.78 -2.70 13.51
N LYS A 138 18.16 -1.68 12.75
CA LYS A 138 19.41 -1.71 11.98
C LYS A 138 20.58 -1.91 12.95
N ILE A 139 20.72 -1.09 13.99
CA ILE A 139 21.85 -1.21 14.93
C ILE A 139 21.85 -2.56 15.67
N GLU A 140 20.71 -3.02 16.17
CA GLU A 140 20.58 -4.33 16.82
C GLU A 140 21.04 -5.46 15.88
N ASN A 141 20.63 -5.41 14.62
CA ASN A 141 21.08 -6.40 13.64
C ASN A 141 22.60 -6.32 13.41
N ALA A 142 23.19 -5.11 13.43
CA ALA A 142 24.66 -4.94 13.34
C ALA A 142 25.37 -5.60 14.53
N VAL A 143 24.85 -5.36 15.74
CA VAL A 143 25.37 -5.93 16.98
C VAL A 143 25.25 -7.46 16.96
N ARG A 144 24.09 -7.98 16.56
CA ARG A 144 23.82 -9.42 16.45
C ARG A 144 24.74 -10.11 15.45
N GLN A 145 25.13 -9.42 14.38
CA GLN A 145 26.07 -9.92 13.37
C GLN A 145 27.55 -9.71 13.74
N GLY A 146 27.85 -9.09 14.89
CA GLY A 146 29.23 -8.86 15.35
C GLY A 146 30.03 -7.85 14.49
N VAL A 147 29.36 -7.05 13.67
CA VAL A 147 30.02 -6.01 12.84
C VAL A 147 30.33 -4.74 13.63
N THR A 148 29.68 -4.53 14.77
CA THR A 148 30.07 -3.48 15.73
C THR A 148 31.33 -3.90 16.47
N GLY A 149 32.35 -3.03 16.55
CA GLY A 149 33.60 -3.28 17.29
C GLY A 149 34.70 -4.06 16.55
N THR A 150 34.47 -4.59 15.34
CA THR A 150 35.47 -5.41 14.61
C THR A 150 36.15 -4.62 13.47
N ALA A 151 37.48 -4.73 13.33
CA ALA A 151 38.28 -3.98 12.37
C ALA A 151 38.54 -4.75 11.06
N CYS A 152 37.77 -4.48 10.00
CA CYS A 152 38.24 -4.63 8.62
C CYS A 152 37.40 -3.76 7.67
N THR A 153 38.10 -2.96 6.88
CA THR A 153 37.60 -2.03 5.87
C THR A 153 36.93 -2.77 4.69
N ASP A 154 36.15 -2.02 3.91
CA ASP A 154 35.21 -2.43 2.83
C ASP A 154 33.90 -3.10 3.27
N VAL A 155 33.92 -4.12 4.13
CA VAL A 155 32.69 -4.82 4.61
C VAL A 155 31.76 -3.86 5.36
N GLN A 156 32.34 -2.90 6.08
CA GLN A 156 31.63 -1.90 6.87
C GLN A 156 30.81 -0.91 6.01
N ARG A 157 31.31 -0.55 4.82
CA ARG A 157 30.66 0.40 3.91
C ARG A 157 29.39 -0.19 3.28
N THR A 158 29.38 -1.50 3.02
CA THR A 158 28.20 -2.21 2.49
C THR A 158 27.06 -2.23 3.51
N TRP A 159 27.37 -2.40 4.79
CA TRP A 159 26.39 -2.54 5.86
C TRP A 159 25.63 -1.23 6.14
N ASN A 160 26.35 -0.10 6.11
CA ASN A 160 25.74 1.23 6.27
C ASN A 160 25.29 1.87 4.95
N SER A 161 25.41 1.17 3.83
CA SER A 161 24.81 1.62 2.58
C SER A 161 23.29 1.54 2.71
N GLY A 162 22.61 2.68 2.57
CA GLY A 162 21.16 2.74 2.48
C GLY A 162 20.73 2.31 1.08
N ALA A 163 19.65 1.54 0.96
CA ALA A 163 19.26 1.06 -0.34
C ALA A 163 18.58 2.14 -1.17
N LYS A 164 19.19 2.45 -2.31
CA LYS A 164 18.44 2.86 -3.48
C LYS A 164 18.14 1.60 -4.26
N LYS A 165 17.01 0.96 -3.98
CA LYS A 165 16.52 -0.12 -4.83
C LYS A 165 15.38 0.43 -5.66
N ASN A 166 15.57 0.49 -6.98
CA ASN A 166 14.44 0.62 -7.88
C ASN A 166 13.59 -0.64 -7.72
N VAL A 167 12.46 -0.54 -7.00
CA VAL A 167 11.52 -1.64 -6.86
C VAL A 167 10.99 -1.97 -8.26
N ARG A 168 11.53 -3.05 -8.83
CA ARG A 168 11.09 -3.52 -10.15
C ARG A 168 9.71 -4.15 -10.00
N LEU A 169 8.80 -3.80 -10.90
CA LEU A 169 7.50 -4.46 -10.98
C LEU A 169 7.72 -5.95 -11.25
N LEU A 170 7.20 -6.80 -10.36
CA LEU A 170 7.21 -8.25 -10.48
C LEU A 170 5.80 -8.75 -10.80
N LYS A 171 5.68 -9.89 -11.50
CA LYS A 171 4.37 -10.55 -11.66
C LYS A 171 3.92 -11.05 -10.29
N ALA A 172 2.61 -11.08 -10.03
CA ALA A 172 2.08 -11.48 -8.73
C ALA A 172 2.60 -12.85 -8.22
N ARG A 173 2.80 -13.81 -9.13
CA ARG A 173 3.36 -15.14 -8.82
C ARG A 173 4.83 -15.13 -8.38
N ASP A 174 5.57 -14.08 -8.76
CA ASP A 174 6.99 -13.91 -8.48
C ASP A 174 7.21 -13.02 -7.22
N ILE A 175 6.12 -12.60 -6.54
CA ILE A 175 6.19 -11.81 -5.31
C ILE A 175 6.17 -12.74 -4.10
N ASN A 176 7.20 -12.66 -3.26
CA ASN A 176 7.23 -13.35 -1.98
C ASN A 176 6.46 -12.54 -0.91
N PHE A 177 5.33 -13.07 -0.44
CA PHE A 177 4.50 -12.47 0.61
C PHE A 177 4.88 -12.91 2.02
N ARG A 178 5.97 -13.66 2.20
CA ARG A 178 6.45 -14.08 3.52
C ARG A 178 6.76 -12.83 4.35
N ARG A 179 6.15 -12.76 5.54
CA ARG A 179 6.53 -11.75 6.53
C ARG A 179 7.85 -12.18 7.17
N HIS A 180 8.79 -11.26 7.22
CA HIS A 180 9.99 -11.44 8.03
C HIS A 180 9.60 -11.51 9.52
N ARG A 181 10.41 -12.19 10.32
CA ARG A 181 10.36 -12.21 11.79
C ARG A 181 11.56 -11.44 12.33
N ALA A 182 11.49 -10.96 13.57
CA ALA A 182 12.60 -10.26 14.23
C ALA A 182 13.90 -11.10 14.29
N GLN A 183 13.76 -12.42 14.32
CA GLN A 183 14.88 -13.38 14.34
C GLN A 183 15.52 -13.56 12.96
N ASP A 184 14.80 -13.24 11.88
CA ASP A 184 15.32 -13.40 10.53
C ASP A 184 16.56 -12.52 10.37
N THR A 185 17.60 -13.06 9.73
CA THR A 185 18.82 -12.31 9.48
C THR A 185 18.61 -11.44 8.25
N TYR A 186 18.82 -10.13 8.38
CA TYR A 186 18.90 -9.25 7.21
C TYR A 186 20.14 -9.66 6.38
N PRO A 187 19.99 -9.99 5.08
CA PRO A 187 20.93 -10.89 4.45
C PRO A 187 22.33 -10.29 4.32
N ARG A 188 23.30 -11.13 4.69
CA ARG A 188 24.62 -11.20 4.08
C ARG A 188 24.39 -11.56 2.61
N THR A 189 24.93 -10.77 1.69
CA THR A 189 24.94 -11.08 0.26
C THR A 189 25.69 -12.41 0.04
N SER A 190 24.93 -13.49 -0.09
CA SER A 190 25.38 -14.73 -0.71
C SER A 190 24.13 -15.45 -1.17
N GLY A 191 23.97 -15.51 -2.50
CA GLY A 191 22.81 -16.08 -3.14
C GLY A 191 22.55 -17.50 -2.66
N GLN A 192 21.32 -17.73 -2.20
CA GLN A 192 20.53 -18.94 -2.29
C GLN A 192 19.34 -18.71 -1.36
N ASP A 193 18.37 -17.93 -1.83
CA ASP A 193 17.01 -18.13 -1.35
C ASP A 193 16.65 -19.56 -1.77
N GLN A 194 16.67 -20.50 -0.83
CA GLN A 194 15.99 -21.76 -1.04
C GLN A 194 14.51 -21.43 -1.19
N ASP A 195 14.11 -21.43 -2.46
CA ASP A 195 12.74 -21.30 -2.90
C ASP A 195 11.96 -22.51 -2.35
N ASN A 196 11.44 -22.37 -1.14
CA ASN A 196 10.33 -23.18 -0.65
C ASN A 196 9.06 -22.70 -1.36
N SER A 197 9.09 -22.67 -2.69
CA SER A 197 7.93 -22.33 -3.50
C SER A 197 6.85 -23.34 -3.14
N ARG A 198 5.75 -22.83 -2.58
CA ARG A 198 4.50 -23.58 -2.56
C ARG A 198 4.27 -24.13 -3.96
N PRO A 199 3.80 -25.37 -4.11
CA PRO A 199 3.49 -25.91 -5.42
C PRO A 199 2.62 -24.88 -6.15
N PRO A 200 2.93 -24.56 -7.42
CA PRO A 200 2.17 -23.57 -8.16
C PRO A 200 0.69 -23.93 -8.10
N PRO A 201 -0.21 -22.94 -7.96
CA PRO A 201 -1.64 -23.22 -7.89
C PRO A 201 -2.04 -24.05 -9.11
N GLN A 202 -2.67 -25.19 -8.85
CA GLN A 202 -3.07 -26.12 -9.89
C GLN A 202 -4.06 -25.43 -10.83
N MET A 203 -3.71 -25.37 -12.11
CA MET A 203 -4.57 -24.81 -13.14
C MET A 203 -5.42 -25.91 -13.77
N PHE A 204 -6.73 -25.67 -13.88
CA PHE A 204 -7.67 -26.56 -14.56
C PHE A 204 -7.92 -26.08 -15.99
N ARG A 205 -8.07 -27.01 -16.93
CA ARG A 205 -8.26 -26.67 -18.36
C ARG A 205 -9.69 -26.22 -18.65
N ASN A 206 -10.66 -26.77 -17.94
CA ASN A 206 -12.07 -26.45 -18.06
C ASN A 206 -12.75 -26.57 -16.68
N HIS A 207 -14.01 -26.16 -16.62
CA HIS A 207 -14.79 -26.16 -15.39
C HIS A 207 -15.10 -27.58 -14.89
N GLU A 208 -15.22 -28.56 -15.78
CA GLU A 208 -15.44 -29.96 -15.41
C GLU A 208 -14.24 -30.58 -14.69
N ASP A 209 -13.02 -30.31 -15.15
CA ASP A 209 -11.78 -30.74 -14.51
C ASP A 209 -11.64 -30.12 -13.12
N PHE A 210 -12.04 -28.85 -12.97
CA PHE A 210 -12.10 -28.18 -11.67
C PHE A 210 -13.12 -28.85 -10.75
N LYS A 211 -14.36 -29.08 -11.20
CA LYS A 211 -15.42 -29.77 -10.42
C LYS A 211 -14.94 -31.14 -9.96
N ARG A 212 -14.42 -31.97 -10.88
CA ARG A 212 -13.91 -33.32 -10.60
C ARG A 212 -12.79 -33.32 -9.56
N HIS A 213 -11.87 -32.36 -9.64
CA HIS A 213 -10.79 -32.22 -8.66
C HIS A 213 -11.34 -31.86 -7.28
N ILE A 214 -12.25 -30.88 -7.20
CA ILE A 214 -12.87 -30.48 -5.94
C ILE A 214 -13.67 -31.64 -5.33
N ASP A 215 -14.44 -32.36 -6.13
CA ASP A 215 -15.25 -33.51 -5.69
C ASP A 215 -14.41 -34.68 -5.20
N SER A 216 -13.22 -34.88 -5.79
CA SER A 216 -12.24 -35.88 -5.31
C SER A 216 -11.49 -35.45 -4.05
N SER A 217 -11.62 -34.19 -3.62
CA SER A 217 -10.90 -33.64 -2.48
C SER A 217 -11.68 -33.82 -1.16
N LEU A 218 -10.96 -33.87 -0.05
CA LEU A 218 -11.56 -33.85 1.30
C LEU A 218 -12.38 -32.57 1.56
N MET A 219 -12.22 -31.53 0.75
CA MET A 219 -12.92 -30.26 0.89
C MET A 219 -14.27 -30.24 0.16
N ALA A 220 -14.63 -31.27 -0.60
CA ALA A 220 -15.87 -31.33 -1.38
C ALA A 220 -17.12 -30.86 -0.59
N PRO A 221 -17.36 -31.27 0.68
CA PRO A 221 -18.54 -30.83 1.42
C PRO A 221 -18.65 -29.31 1.55
N LEU A 222 -17.53 -28.58 1.65
CA LEU A 222 -17.52 -27.12 1.78
C LEU A 222 -18.06 -26.44 0.51
N TYR A 223 -17.80 -27.00 -0.67
CA TYR A 223 -18.24 -26.44 -1.94
C TYR A 223 -19.74 -26.74 -2.22
N HIS A 224 -20.27 -27.78 -1.58
CA HIS A 224 -21.69 -28.16 -1.65
C HIS A 224 -22.59 -27.42 -0.66
N LEU A 225 -22.04 -26.75 0.36
CA LEU A 225 -22.82 -25.93 1.31
C LEU A 225 -23.59 -24.82 0.60
N GLN A 226 -24.90 -24.68 0.84
CA GLN A 226 -25.77 -23.65 0.26
C GLN A 226 -25.45 -22.23 0.76
N MET A 227 -24.23 -21.76 0.48
CA MET A 227 -23.76 -20.40 0.72
C MET A 227 -23.50 -19.70 -0.61
N ASN A 228 -23.64 -18.38 -0.62
CA ASN A 228 -23.41 -17.52 -1.78
C ASN A 228 -22.01 -16.89 -1.78
N SER A 229 -21.01 -17.59 -1.25
CA SER A 229 -19.64 -17.12 -1.37
C SER A 229 -19.14 -17.35 -2.81
N LEU A 230 -18.20 -16.51 -3.24
CA LEU A 230 -17.61 -16.56 -4.60
C LEU A 230 -17.15 -17.96 -5.01
N ILE A 231 -16.65 -18.76 -4.05
CA ILE A 231 -16.12 -20.09 -4.35
C ILE A 231 -17.21 -21.13 -4.61
N GLN A 232 -18.34 -21.08 -3.88
CA GLN A 232 -19.49 -21.96 -4.14
C GLN A 232 -20.26 -21.53 -5.41
N LEU A 233 -20.35 -20.23 -5.68
CA LEU A 233 -20.95 -19.73 -6.91
C LEU A 233 -20.13 -20.15 -8.14
N ALA A 234 -18.80 -20.09 -8.06
CA ALA A 234 -17.94 -20.60 -9.11
C ALA A 234 -18.14 -22.11 -9.30
N TYR A 235 -18.14 -22.90 -8.23
CA TYR A 235 -18.32 -24.35 -8.30
C TYR A 235 -19.69 -24.76 -8.90
N ARG A 236 -20.79 -24.08 -8.54
CA ARG A 236 -22.14 -24.36 -9.05
C ARG A 236 -22.45 -23.75 -10.40
N ALA A 237 -21.56 -22.95 -10.98
CA ALA A 237 -21.80 -22.40 -12.30
C ALA A 237 -22.01 -23.57 -13.28
N ASP A 238 -23.17 -23.60 -13.94
CA ASP A 238 -23.39 -24.45 -15.09
C ASP A 238 -22.83 -23.70 -16.30
N ILE A 239 -21.88 -24.34 -16.98
CA ILE A 239 -21.53 -23.91 -18.33
C ILE A 239 -22.70 -24.37 -19.18
N GLU A 240 -23.52 -23.42 -19.64
CA GLU A 240 -24.51 -23.69 -20.67
C GLU A 240 -23.77 -24.29 -21.88
N ASN A 241 -23.89 -25.61 -22.04
CA ASN A 241 -23.53 -26.31 -23.26
C ASN A 241 -24.48 -25.82 -24.35
N SER A 242 -24.02 -24.86 -25.14
CA SER A 242 -24.65 -24.45 -26.38
C SER A 242 -24.62 -25.61 -27.38
N ILE A 243 -25.61 -26.51 -27.32
CA ILE A 243 -25.89 -27.49 -28.36
C ILE A 243 -27.31 -27.22 -28.87
N GLY A 244 -27.39 -26.55 -30.02
CA GLY A 244 -28.62 -26.29 -30.76
C GLY A 244 -28.39 -25.26 -31.87
N PRO A 245 -28.69 -25.55 -33.15
CA PRO A 245 -28.28 -24.72 -34.28
C PRO A 245 -29.27 -23.57 -34.48
N SER A 246 -29.01 -22.43 -33.86
CA SER A 246 -29.56 -21.15 -34.33
C SER A 246 -28.45 -20.42 -35.08
N GLN A 247 -28.66 -20.26 -36.38
CA GLN A 247 -27.87 -19.40 -37.25
C GLN A 247 -27.82 -18.00 -36.65
N ASP A 248 -26.71 -17.66 -36.01
CA ASP A 248 -26.16 -16.32 -35.92
C ASP A 248 -24.71 -16.46 -35.49
N SER A 249 -23.87 -16.43 -36.53
CA SER A 249 -22.41 -16.55 -36.53
C SER A 249 -21.73 -15.87 -35.34
N GLU A 250 -21.04 -16.70 -34.55
CA GLU A 250 -19.66 -16.52 -34.11
C GLU A 250 -19.23 -15.06 -33.86
N SER A 251 -19.40 -14.63 -32.62
CA SER A 251 -18.65 -13.52 -32.06
C SER A 251 -17.84 -14.06 -30.89
N THR A 252 -16.78 -14.79 -31.24
CA THR A 252 -15.49 -14.70 -30.54
C THR A 252 -15.35 -13.34 -29.89
N LEU A 253 -14.87 -13.31 -28.64
CA LEU A 253 -14.54 -12.11 -27.90
C LEU A 253 -13.37 -11.37 -28.58
N GLU A 254 -13.60 -10.87 -29.79
CA GLU A 254 -12.65 -10.08 -30.55
C GLU A 254 -12.52 -8.75 -29.85
N LYS A 255 -11.28 -8.48 -29.40
CA LYS A 255 -10.86 -7.18 -28.90
C LYS A 255 -11.23 -6.15 -29.95
N HIS A 256 -12.16 -5.29 -29.61
CA HIS A 256 -12.58 -4.20 -30.48
C HIS A 256 -11.40 -3.23 -30.71
N THR A 257 -10.94 -3.10 -31.95
CA THR A 257 -9.75 -2.31 -32.34
C THR A 257 -10.07 -0.84 -32.57
N ASP A 258 -9.03 -0.01 -32.66
CA ASP A 258 -9.16 1.39 -33.06
C ASP A 258 -9.76 1.48 -34.46
N HIS A 259 -10.76 2.34 -34.62
CA HIS A 259 -11.45 2.59 -35.89
C HIS A 259 -11.82 4.08 -36.00
N SER A 260 -12.35 4.46 -37.17
CA SER A 260 -12.60 5.84 -37.59
C SER A 260 -13.29 6.71 -36.52
N PRO A 261 -12.95 8.02 -36.41
CA PRO A 261 -13.58 8.95 -35.46
C PRO A 261 -15.09 9.14 -35.66
N ARG A 262 -15.66 8.67 -36.77
CA ARG A 262 -17.10 8.66 -36.99
C ARG A 262 -17.71 7.45 -36.29
N LEU A 263 -18.64 7.69 -35.36
CA LEU A 263 -19.35 6.69 -34.54
C LEU A 263 -20.32 5.84 -35.39
N THR A 264 -19.76 5.04 -36.29
CA THR A 264 -20.48 4.18 -37.24
C THR A 264 -20.38 2.70 -36.87
N CYS A 265 -19.45 2.35 -35.98
CA CYS A 265 -19.32 1.00 -35.44
C CYS A 265 -20.51 0.65 -34.55
N ARG A 266 -21.18 -0.47 -34.84
CA ARG A 266 -22.34 -0.98 -34.07
C ARG A 266 -22.00 -1.19 -32.59
N LYS A 267 -20.81 -1.73 -32.28
CA LYS A 267 -20.37 -1.97 -30.88
C LYS A 267 -20.19 -0.65 -30.13
N CYS A 268 -19.57 0.37 -30.75
CA CYS A 268 -19.40 1.69 -30.13
C CYS A 268 -20.69 2.48 -30.03
N LEU A 269 -21.58 2.38 -31.02
CA LEU A 269 -22.88 3.02 -30.99
C LEU A 269 -23.75 2.44 -29.87
N ALA A 270 -23.77 1.12 -29.71
CA ALA A 270 -24.48 0.45 -28.62
C ALA A 270 -23.94 0.89 -27.24
N PHE A 271 -22.62 0.96 -27.08
CA PHE A 271 -22.00 1.45 -25.85
C PHE A 271 -22.37 2.93 -25.57
N TYR A 272 -22.25 3.80 -26.59
CA TYR A 272 -22.61 5.21 -26.46
C TYR A 272 -24.08 5.39 -26.07
N GLN A 273 -25.00 4.71 -26.74
CA GLN A 273 -26.43 4.78 -26.46
C GLN A 273 -26.79 4.25 -25.07
N SER A 274 -26.10 3.21 -24.60
CA SER A 274 -26.41 2.57 -23.32
C SER A 274 -25.83 3.30 -22.11
N TYR A 275 -24.67 3.95 -22.26
CA TYR A 275 -23.90 4.46 -21.11
C TYR A 275 -23.58 5.96 -21.16
N ILE A 276 -23.65 6.60 -22.33
CA ILE A 276 -23.22 8.01 -22.51
C ILE A 276 -24.38 8.92 -22.91
N ALA A 277 -25.23 8.47 -23.84
CA ALA A 277 -26.37 9.24 -24.33
C ALA A 277 -27.38 9.46 -23.19
N LEU A 278 -27.87 10.70 -23.06
CA LEU A 278 -28.94 11.07 -22.12
C LEU A 278 -30.06 11.75 -22.89
N SER A 279 -31.30 11.45 -22.53
CA SER A 279 -32.47 12.17 -23.02
C SER A 279 -32.61 13.55 -22.36
N PRO A 280 -33.37 14.49 -22.95
CA PRO A 280 -33.65 15.78 -22.33
C PRO A 280 -34.24 15.69 -20.92
N SER A 281 -35.14 14.74 -20.68
CA SER A 281 -35.71 14.51 -19.35
C SER A 281 -34.69 13.99 -18.34
N GLN A 282 -33.77 13.11 -18.77
CA GLN A 282 -32.68 12.61 -17.93
C GLN A 282 -31.68 13.71 -17.58
N MET A 283 -31.42 14.65 -18.49
CA MET A 283 -30.53 15.80 -18.22
C MET A 283 -31.11 16.71 -17.14
N SER A 284 -32.40 17.04 -17.20
CA SER A 284 -33.06 17.86 -16.18
C SER A 284 -33.10 17.18 -14.81
N ALA A 285 -33.39 15.87 -14.77
CA ALA A 285 -33.36 15.12 -13.52
C ALA A 285 -31.95 15.10 -12.89
N LEU A 286 -30.93 14.84 -13.71
CA LEU A 286 -29.54 14.81 -13.27
C LEU A 286 -29.07 16.17 -12.75
N GLU A 287 -29.47 17.26 -13.38
CA GLU A 287 -29.17 18.63 -12.91
C GLU A 287 -29.72 18.86 -11.50
N ILE A 288 -30.98 18.47 -11.26
CA ILE A 288 -31.65 18.64 -9.96
C ILE A 288 -30.95 17.80 -8.88
N GLU A 289 -30.69 16.52 -9.16
CA GLU A 289 -30.08 15.58 -8.22
C GLU A 289 -28.62 15.92 -7.88
N THR A 290 -27.94 16.64 -8.77
CA THR A 290 -26.52 16.99 -8.60
C THR A 290 -26.28 18.45 -8.18
N LYS A 291 -27.31 19.16 -7.73
CA LYS A 291 -27.22 20.54 -7.20
C LYS A 291 -26.18 20.71 -6.08
N THR A 292 -25.97 19.67 -5.27
CA THR A 292 -25.01 19.69 -4.16
C THR A 292 -23.56 19.37 -4.60
N GLN A 293 -23.34 19.18 -5.90
CA GLN A 293 -22.04 19.05 -6.56
C GLN A 293 -21.15 17.96 -5.91
N SER A 294 -19.93 18.30 -5.51
CA SER A 294 -18.90 17.37 -5.02
C SER A 294 -19.28 16.60 -3.75
N SER A 295 -20.33 17.03 -3.04
CA SER A 295 -20.86 16.31 -1.88
C SER A 295 -21.78 15.13 -2.25
N SER A 296 -22.22 15.03 -3.51
CA SER A 296 -23.05 13.93 -4.01
C SER A 296 -22.23 12.87 -4.73
N GLN A 297 -22.45 11.60 -4.41
CA GLN A 297 -21.86 10.49 -5.14
C GLN A 297 -22.37 10.44 -6.61
N VAL A 298 -23.63 10.79 -6.83
CA VAL A 298 -24.26 10.83 -8.16
C VAL A 298 -23.54 11.83 -9.06
N TRP A 299 -23.07 12.96 -8.51
CA TRP A 299 -22.27 13.94 -9.24
C TRP A 299 -20.93 13.37 -9.71
N HIS A 300 -20.23 12.62 -8.86
CA HIS A 300 -18.98 11.97 -9.24
C HIS A 300 -19.20 10.90 -10.31
N ASP A 301 -20.25 10.10 -10.17
CA ASP A 301 -20.56 9.01 -11.08
C ASP A 301 -21.00 9.51 -12.46
N ALA A 302 -21.85 10.55 -12.51
CA ALA A 302 -22.33 11.14 -13.76
C ALA A 302 -21.23 11.84 -14.59
N ARG A 303 -20.14 12.27 -13.94
CA ARG A 303 -18.98 12.89 -14.58
C ARG A 303 -17.97 11.89 -15.15
N ARG A 304 -18.10 10.59 -14.81
CA ARG A 304 -17.26 9.52 -15.39
C ARG A 304 -17.60 9.33 -16.86
N LEU A 305 -16.63 8.93 -17.67
CA LEU A 305 -16.78 8.72 -19.12
C LEU A 305 -17.19 9.99 -19.92
N ARG A 306 -17.21 11.17 -19.29
CA ARG A 306 -17.58 12.45 -19.92
C ARG A 306 -16.42 13.45 -19.88
N VAL A 307 -16.30 14.25 -20.94
CA VAL A 307 -15.42 15.41 -20.95
C VAL A 307 -16.17 16.58 -20.28
N THR A 308 -15.66 17.01 -19.13
CA THR A 308 -16.19 18.17 -18.39
C THR A 308 -15.37 19.43 -18.67
N ALA A 309 -15.89 20.61 -18.32
CA ALA A 309 -15.20 21.89 -18.51
C ALA A 309 -13.78 21.90 -17.90
N SER A 310 -13.60 21.31 -16.71
CA SER A 310 -12.29 21.24 -16.04
C SER A 310 -11.32 20.23 -16.66
N THR A 311 -11.82 19.25 -17.42
CA THR A 311 -11.01 18.20 -18.09
C THR A 311 -10.82 18.45 -19.58
N ALA A 312 -11.59 19.36 -20.19
CA ALA A 312 -11.52 19.67 -21.63
C ALA A 312 -10.11 20.06 -22.09
N LYS A 313 -9.34 20.79 -21.26
CA LYS A 313 -7.94 21.16 -21.57
C LYS A 313 -6.99 19.98 -21.69
N ARG A 314 -7.35 18.82 -21.14
CA ARG A 314 -6.56 17.59 -21.17
C ARG A 314 -6.80 16.77 -22.44
N VAL A 315 -7.84 17.09 -23.20
CA VAL A 315 -8.12 16.44 -24.49
C VAL A 315 -7.08 16.94 -25.50
N PRO A 316 -6.36 16.02 -26.18
CA PRO A 316 -5.40 16.38 -27.22
C PRO A 316 -6.03 17.28 -28.29
N LYS A 317 -5.42 18.44 -28.53
CA LYS A 317 -5.85 19.38 -29.58
C LYS A 317 -5.18 19.11 -30.94
N ARG A 318 -4.04 18.41 -30.93
CA ARG A 318 -3.25 18.07 -32.12
C ARG A 318 -3.32 16.58 -32.35
N HIS A 319 -3.47 16.17 -33.60
CA HIS A 319 -3.51 14.76 -34.01
C HIS A 319 -2.22 13.98 -33.65
N THR A 320 -1.11 14.69 -33.45
CA THR A 320 0.20 14.11 -33.11
C THR A 320 0.40 13.81 -31.61
N THR A 321 -0.52 14.25 -30.75
CA THR A 321 -0.38 14.12 -29.29
C THR A 321 -1.02 12.80 -28.81
N ASP A 322 -0.24 11.97 -28.11
CA ASP A 322 -0.70 10.67 -27.60
C ASP A 322 -1.90 10.83 -26.63
N PRO A 323 -3.07 10.23 -26.93
CA PRO A 323 -4.27 10.36 -26.10
C PRO A 323 -4.24 9.55 -24.81
N LYS A 324 -3.28 8.65 -24.58
CA LYS A 324 -3.25 7.73 -23.41
C LYS A 324 -3.38 8.42 -22.06
N ASN A 325 -2.74 9.58 -21.89
CA ASN A 325 -2.80 10.34 -20.64
C ASN A 325 -4.19 10.96 -20.41
N SER A 326 -4.91 11.28 -21.48
CA SER A 326 -6.27 11.82 -21.39
C SER A 326 -7.30 10.71 -21.14
N SER A 327 -7.19 9.57 -21.83
CA SER A 327 -8.13 8.45 -21.75
C SER A 327 -8.11 7.75 -20.40
N MET A 328 -6.94 7.57 -19.77
CA MET A 328 -6.83 6.98 -18.41
C MET A 328 -7.54 7.81 -17.34
N SER A 329 -7.60 9.14 -17.50
CA SER A 329 -8.23 10.04 -16.52
C SER A 329 -9.76 10.14 -16.67
N THR A 330 -10.30 9.80 -17.84
CA THR A 330 -11.73 9.87 -18.17
C THR A 330 -12.41 8.50 -18.15
N CYS A 331 -11.65 7.44 -18.43
CA CYS A 331 -12.11 6.06 -18.51
C CYS A 331 -11.38 5.19 -17.48
N THR A 332 -11.60 5.43 -16.19
CA THR A 332 -11.13 4.51 -15.14
C THR A 332 -12.19 3.42 -14.96
N PRO A 333 -11.89 2.13 -15.24
CA PRO A 333 -12.86 1.05 -15.08
C PRO A 333 -13.15 0.79 -13.59
N LEU A 334 -14.36 0.31 -13.33
CA LEU A 334 -14.91 0.01 -12.01
C LEU A 334 -14.10 -1.12 -11.33
N SER A 335 -13.98 -1.05 -10.00
CA SER A 335 -13.71 -2.23 -9.18
C SER A 335 -14.83 -3.27 -9.44
N PRO A 336 -14.53 -4.58 -9.45
CA PRO A 336 -15.50 -5.65 -9.71
C PRO A 336 -16.77 -5.58 -8.85
N GLU A 337 -16.73 -4.90 -7.70
CA GLU A 337 -17.87 -4.70 -6.79
C GLU A 337 -18.96 -3.75 -7.31
N THR A 338 -18.70 -3.06 -8.43
CA THR A 338 -19.64 -2.12 -9.04
C THR A 338 -19.79 -2.43 -10.52
N GLN A 339 -20.40 -3.56 -10.86
CA GLN A 339 -20.80 -3.83 -12.24
C GLN A 339 -21.98 -2.92 -12.67
N PRO A 340 -22.02 -2.48 -13.94
CA PRO A 340 -23.04 -1.57 -14.47
C PRO A 340 -24.47 -2.14 -14.44
N HIS A 341 -24.64 -3.45 -14.30
CA HIS A 341 -25.95 -4.08 -14.08
C HIS A 341 -26.63 -3.57 -12.78
N ASN A 342 -25.86 -3.23 -11.75
CA ASN A 342 -26.39 -2.68 -10.49
C ASN A 342 -26.68 -1.17 -10.54
N MET A 343 -26.12 -0.45 -11.51
CA MET A 343 -26.29 1.01 -11.62
C MET A 343 -27.62 1.36 -12.29
N ALA A 344 -28.00 0.63 -13.34
CA ALA A 344 -29.34 0.71 -13.94
C ALA A 344 -30.44 0.22 -12.97
N LEU A 345 -30.13 -0.77 -12.12
CA LEU A 345 -31.03 -1.23 -11.07
C LEU A 345 -31.24 -0.17 -9.98
N LYS A 346 -30.16 0.48 -9.49
CA LYS A 346 -30.27 1.56 -8.49
C LYS A 346 -31.04 2.77 -9.01
N MET A 347 -30.87 3.15 -10.29
CA MET A 347 -31.66 4.23 -10.91
C MET A 347 -33.14 3.84 -11.11
N ARG A 348 -33.46 2.56 -11.37
CA ARG A 348 -34.86 2.08 -11.42
C ARG A 348 -35.53 1.98 -10.03
N VAL A 349 -34.77 1.61 -9.00
CA VAL A 349 -35.29 1.47 -7.63
C VAL A 349 -35.51 2.85 -6.98
N GLY A 350 -34.74 3.88 -7.34
CA GLY A 350 -34.96 5.25 -6.90
C GLY A 350 -36.28 5.87 -7.39
N SER A 351 -36.79 5.47 -8.56
CA SER A 351 -38.09 5.92 -9.08
C SER A 351 -39.30 5.16 -8.51
N SER A 352 -39.09 4.10 -7.72
CA SER A 352 -40.16 3.26 -7.15
C SER A 352 -40.37 3.44 -5.64
N HIS A 353 -39.67 4.39 -5.01
CA HIS A 353 -39.82 4.72 -3.58
C HIS A 353 -40.30 6.16 -3.30
N SER A 354 -41.11 6.72 -4.20
CA SER A 354 -41.86 7.97 -3.95
C SER A 354 -43.39 7.79 -3.93
N LEU A 355 -43.90 6.64 -3.45
CA LEU A 355 -45.33 6.46 -3.22
C LEU A 355 -45.60 5.70 -1.91
N ARG A 356 -46.44 6.33 -1.07
CA ARG A 356 -46.92 5.95 0.28
C ARG A 356 -45.89 6.26 1.39
N THR A 357 -46.12 7.21 2.27
CA THR A 357 -47.34 7.39 3.07
C THR A 357 -47.67 8.86 3.35
N GLU A 358 -48.69 9.37 2.67
CA GLU A 358 -49.53 10.45 3.18
C GLU A 358 -50.79 9.79 3.74
N GLY A 359 -51.18 10.16 4.96
CA GLY A 359 -52.48 9.82 5.53
C GLY A 359 -52.49 8.76 6.63
N ARG A 360 -52.40 9.21 7.88
CA ARG A 360 -53.46 8.95 8.86
C ARG A 360 -53.48 10.07 9.89
N ARG A 361 -54.71 10.46 10.20
CA ARG A 361 -55.17 11.59 11.01
C ARG A 361 -54.52 11.69 12.37
#